data_AF-A0A530AWV7-F1
#
_entry.id   AF-A0A530AWV7-F1
#
_cell.length_a   1.000
_cell.length_b   1.000
_cell.length_c   1.000
_cell.angle_alpha   90.00
_cell.angle_beta   90.00
_cell.angle_gamma   90.00
#
_symmetry.space_group_name_H-M   'P 1'
#
loop_
_entity.id
_entity.type
_entity.pdbx_description
1 polymer ?
#
loop_
_entity_poly.entity_id
_entity_poly.type
_entity_poly.pdbx_seq_one_letter_code
_entity_poly.pdbx_strand_id
1 'polypeptide(L)'
;MSETTIGGIAGRMPKFLRRADPAVVTSFACIVILLLLGSLYSRSFLSPEYLLQQLKVASFLGVIATGMMLVILLGQIDLSVPWSVATGAMMACAAAAYGSVGVALAIPFGVLCGVAIGLVNGIGVAYLRIPSMIITLATNAVAQGLMVVYT
;
A
#
# COMPACT_ATOMS: atom_id res chain seq x y z
N MET A 1 42.19 9.64 40.13
CA MET A 1 42.31 10.36 38.84
C MET A 1 42.00 9.36 37.73
N SER A 2 40.80 9.39 37.12
CA SER A 2 40.47 8.81 35.79
C SER A 2 38.98 8.49 35.61
N GLU A 3 38.04 9.36 36.01
CA GLU A 3 36.60 9.13 35.69
C GLU A 3 35.85 10.38 35.21
N THR A 4 36.55 11.48 34.88
CA THR A 4 35.89 12.75 34.53
C THR A 4 35.81 13.06 33.04
N THR A 5 36.25 12.17 32.13
CA THR A 5 36.39 12.51 30.70
C THR A 5 35.27 11.96 29.78
N ILE A 6 34.40 11.07 30.25
CA ILE A 6 33.38 10.40 29.37
C ILE A 6 32.00 11.11 29.39
N GLY A 7 31.82 12.16 30.20
CA GLY A 7 30.55 12.91 30.26
C GLY A 7 30.34 13.94 29.14
N GLY A 8 31.37 14.26 28.35
CA GLY A 8 31.39 15.46 27.49
C GLY A 8 30.79 15.31 26.09
N ILE A 9 30.63 14.09 25.57
CA ILE A 9 30.28 13.86 24.15
C ILE A 9 28.77 13.59 23.95
N ALA A 10 28.05 13.16 24.99
CA ALA A 10 26.61 12.84 24.90
C ALA A 10 25.68 14.08 24.85
N GLY A 11 26.23 15.29 25.00
CA GLY A 11 25.46 16.51 25.24
C GLY A 11 24.99 17.29 24.01
N ARG A 12 25.22 16.82 22.78
CA ARG A 12 25.06 17.70 21.60
C ARG A 12 24.30 17.08 20.43
N MET A 13 23.29 16.26 20.71
CA MET A 13 22.28 15.94 19.70
C MET A 13 21.26 17.09 19.60
N PRO A 14 21.06 17.69 18.41
CA PRO A 14 20.11 18.78 18.23
C PRO A 14 18.66 18.29 18.48
N LYS A 15 17.86 19.09 19.19
CA LYS A 15 16.48 18.76 19.63
C LYS A 15 15.53 18.34 18.49
N PHE A 16 15.87 18.64 17.24
CA PHE A 16 15.10 18.26 16.04
C PHE A 16 15.13 16.74 15.77
N LEU A 17 16.24 16.05 16.08
CA LEU A 17 16.38 14.60 15.94
C LEU A 17 15.59 13.81 17.02
N ARG A 18 15.16 14.47 18.10
CA ARG A 18 14.42 13.84 19.20
C ARG A 18 12.91 13.72 18.93
N ARG A 19 12.41 14.30 17.82
CA ARG A 19 11.01 14.21 17.37
C ARG A 19 10.82 13.29 16.17
N ALA A 20 11.89 12.82 15.54
CA ALA A 20 11.78 11.88 14.43
C ALA A 20 11.46 10.50 15.02
N ASP A 21 10.31 9.95 14.65
CA ASP A 21 9.94 8.58 15.02
C ASP A 21 11.04 7.63 14.52
N PRO A 22 11.64 6.78 15.37
CA PRO A 22 12.68 5.85 14.95
C PRO A 22 12.27 5.01 13.75
N ALA A 23 10.98 4.65 13.63
CA ALA A 23 10.48 3.89 12.48
C ALA A 23 10.63 4.66 11.15
N VAL A 24 10.39 5.98 11.18
CA VAL A 24 10.55 6.85 10.00
C VAL A 24 12.03 6.96 9.64
N VAL A 25 12.90 7.18 10.63
CA VAL A 25 14.35 7.27 10.41
C VAL A 25 14.90 5.97 9.81
N THR A 26 14.51 4.82 10.36
CA THR A 26 14.91 3.51 9.82
C THR A 26 14.41 3.32 8.39
N SER A 27 13.17 3.71 8.09
CA SER A 27 12.61 3.59 6.73
C SER A 27 13.39 4.41 5.71
N PHE A 28 13.71 5.67 6.02
CA PHE A 28 14.54 6.52 5.16
C PHE A 28 15.97 5.98 5.01
N ALA A 29 16.56 5.48 6.10
CA ALA A 29 17.89 4.86 6.04
C ALA A 29 17.89 3.62 5.13
N CYS A 30 16.89 2.75 5.24
CA CYS A 30 16.74 1.59 4.36
C CYS A 30 16.60 1.99 2.89
N ILE A 31 15.83 3.03 2.58
CA ILE A 31 15.71 3.55 1.21
C ILE A 31 17.07 4.00 0.67
N VAL A 32 17.82 4.79 1.44
CA VAL A 32 19.16 5.26 1.02
C VAL A 32 20.11 4.09 0.79
N ILE A 33 20.13 3.11 1.69
CA ILE A 33 20.97 1.91 1.55
C ILE A 33 20.60 1.12 0.30
N LEU A 34 19.31 0.91 0.03
CA LEU A 34 18.84 0.20 -1.16
C LEU A 34 19.22 0.94 -2.45
N LEU A 35 19.13 2.27 -2.47
CA LEU A 35 19.54 3.09 -3.62
C LEU A 35 21.05 2.97 -3.89
N LEU A 36 21.87 3.00 -2.84
CA LEU A 36 23.32 2.83 -2.96
C LEU A 36 23.69 1.44 -3.47
N LEU A 37 23.17 0.39 -2.83
CA LEU A 37 23.43 -1.00 -3.23
C LEU A 37 22.92 -1.29 -4.66
N GLY A 38 21.73 -0.81 -5.00
CA GLY A 38 21.17 -0.94 -6.34
C GLY A 38 21.99 -0.23 -7.40
N SER A 39 22.52 0.96 -7.09
CA SER A 39 23.42 1.70 -7.99
C SER A 39 24.75 0.98 -8.24
N LEU A 40 25.24 0.18 -7.28
CA LEU A 40 26.43 -0.64 -7.47
C LEU A 40 26.15 -1.86 -8.37
N TYR A 41 24.93 -2.38 -8.33
CA TYR A 41 24.53 -3.54 -9.12
C TYR A 41 24.20 -3.18 -10.58
N SER A 42 23.49 -2.07 -10.81
CA SER A 42 23.12 -1.61 -12.16
C SER A 42 23.27 -0.10 -12.31
N ARG A 43 23.94 0.32 -13.38
CA ARG A 43 24.09 1.75 -13.73
C ARG A 43 22.75 2.43 -14.03
N SER A 44 21.73 1.69 -14.45
CA SER A 44 20.39 2.24 -14.71
C SER A 44 19.50 2.31 -13.47
N PHE A 45 19.96 1.84 -12.30
CA PHE A 45 19.14 1.82 -11.09
C PHE A 45 18.75 3.21 -10.58
N LEU A 46 19.61 4.21 -10.82
CA LEU A 46 19.34 5.62 -10.51
C LEU A 46 18.87 6.41 -11.73
N SER A 47 18.49 5.75 -12.83
CA SER A 47 17.99 6.49 -13.99
C SER A 47 16.66 7.19 -13.65
N PRO A 48 16.42 8.41 -14.17
CA PRO A 48 15.17 9.13 -13.93
C PRO A 48 13.94 8.30 -14.29
N GLU A 49 14.01 7.48 -15.34
CA GLU A 49 12.90 6.66 -15.82
C GLU A 49 12.54 5.57 -14.80
N TYR A 50 13.55 4.88 -14.26
CA TYR A 50 13.34 3.85 -13.24
C TYR A 50 12.80 4.46 -11.94
N LEU A 51 13.38 5.58 -11.51
CA LEU A 51 12.93 6.29 -10.30
C LEU A 51 11.49 6.80 -10.47
N LEU A 52 11.14 7.38 -11.62
CA LEU A 52 9.77 7.81 -11.90
C LEU A 52 8.79 6.64 -11.96
N GLN A 53 9.18 5.50 -12.52
CA GLN A 53 8.35 4.30 -12.51
C GLN A 53 8.12 3.80 -11.08
N GLN A 54 9.16 3.77 -10.25
CA GLN A 54 9.03 3.36 -8.85
C GLN A 54 8.17 4.34 -8.06
N LEU A 55 8.32 5.65 -8.28
CA LEU A 55 7.47 6.67 -7.67
C LEU A 55 6.01 6.53 -8.08
N LYS A 56 5.70 6.20 -9.33
CA LYS A 56 4.31 5.94 -9.78
C LYS A 56 3.69 4.77 -9.02
N VAL A 57 4.42 3.66 -8.86
CA VAL A 57 3.95 2.50 -8.08
C VAL A 57 3.77 2.88 -6.62
N ALA A 58 4.72 3.62 -6.04
CA ALA A 58 4.65 4.09 -4.66
C ALA A 58 3.48 5.05 -4.42
N SER A 59 3.18 5.96 -5.35
CA SER A 59 2.01 6.85 -5.27
C SER A 59 0.70 6.05 -5.26
N PHE A 60 0.57 5.06 -6.13
CA PHE A 60 -0.59 4.17 -6.15
C PHE A 60 -0.75 3.44 -4.81
N LEU A 61 0.33 2.85 -4.28
CA LEU A 61 0.31 2.15 -3.00
C LEU A 61 0.05 3.11 -1.82
N GLY A 62 0.51 4.34 -1.90
CA GLY A 62 0.27 5.39 -0.91
C GLY A 62 -1.21 5.76 -0.80
N VAL A 63 -1.91 5.93 -1.94
CA VAL A 63 -3.36 6.19 -1.95
C VAL A 63 -4.14 5.01 -1.35
N ILE A 64 -3.71 3.77 -1.61
CA ILE A 64 -4.32 2.60 -0.99
C ILE A 64 -4.07 2.58 0.52
N ALA A 65 -2.83 2.89 0.94
CA ALA A 65 -2.43 2.89 2.34
C ALA A 65 -3.22 3.90 3.19
N THR A 66 -3.59 5.06 2.64
CA THR A 66 -4.43 6.02 3.37
C THR A 66 -5.84 5.46 3.63
N GLY A 67 -6.41 4.71 2.69
CA GLY A 67 -7.66 3.98 2.89
C GLY A 67 -7.52 2.88 3.94
N MET A 68 -6.47 2.06 3.86
CA MET A 68 -6.20 1.00 4.84
C MET A 68 -5.95 1.55 6.25
N MET A 69 -5.35 2.74 6.37
CA MET A 69 -5.13 3.38 7.66
C MET A 69 -6.45 3.58 8.42
N LEU A 70 -7.54 3.93 7.73
CA LEU A 70 -8.86 4.04 8.37
C LEU A 70 -9.31 2.71 8.97
N VAL A 71 -9.09 1.59 8.27
CA VAL A 71 -9.46 0.25 8.76
C VAL A 71 -8.64 -0.13 10.00
N ILE A 72 -7.34 0.16 9.99
CA ILE A 72 -6.44 -0.08 11.12
C ILE A 72 -6.83 0.77 12.33
N LEU A 73 -7.20 2.03 12.13
CA LEU A 73 -7.68 2.92 13.20
C LEU A 73 -8.97 2.41 13.85
N LEU A 74 -9.79 1.67 13.11
CA LEU A 74 -10.98 0.97 13.63
C LEU A 74 -10.65 -0.35 14.35
N GLY A 75 -9.36 -0.68 14.51
CA GLY A 75 -8.89 -1.91 15.15
C GLY A 75 -9.09 -3.16 14.30
N GLN A 76 -9.33 -3.01 13.00
CA GLN A 76 -9.55 -4.11 12.08
C GLN A 76 -8.32 -4.32 11.17
N ILE A 77 -8.20 -5.51 10.60
CA ILE A 77 -7.19 -5.84 9.60
C ILE A 77 -7.91 -6.14 8.29
N ASP A 78 -7.50 -5.47 7.21
CA ASP A 78 -8.03 -5.68 5.87
C ASP A 78 -7.02 -6.44 5.00
N LEU A 79 -7.36 -7.67 4.63
CA LEU A 79 -6.58 -8.47 3.69
C LEU A 79 -7.14 -8.43 2.26
N SER A 80 -8.22 -7.68 2.01
CA SER A 80 -8.95 -7.70 0.75
C SER A 80 -8.38 -6.82 -0.36
N VAL A 81 -7.46 -5.93 0.00
CA VAL A 81 -6.89 -4.92 -0.90
C VAL A 81 -6.27 -5.50 -2.19
N PRO A 82 -5.42 -6.54 -2.16
CA PRO A 82 -4.81 -7.05 -3.39
C PRO A 82 -5.85 -7.56 -4.40
N TRP A 83 -6.86 -8.28 -3.92
CA TRP A 83 -7.91 -8.85 -4.77
C TRP A 83 -8.96 -7.82 -5.18
N SER A 84 -9.20 -6.80 -4.35
CA SER A 84 -10.04 -5.64 -4.70
C SER A 84 -9.43 -4.84 -5.85
N VAL A 85 -8.13 -4.55 -5.78
CA VAL A 85 -7.38 -3.89 -6.86
C VAL A 85 -7.37 -4.76 -8.12
N ALA A 86 -7.07 -6.05 -8.00
CA ALA A 86 -7.02 -6.96 -9.14
C ALA A 86 -8.38 -7.08 -9.84
N THR A 87 -9.45 -7.25 -9.08
CA THR A 87 -10.82 -7.32 -9.62
C THR A 87 -11.21 -6.01 -10.29
N GLY A 88 -10.95 -4.86 -9.65
CA GLY A 88 -11.24 -3.55 -10.23
C GLY A 88 -10.48 -3.32 -11.53
N ALA A 89 -9.19 -3.68 -11.57
CA ALA A 89 -8.36 -3.57 -12.78
C ALA A 89 -8.85 -4.50 -13.90
N MET A 90 -9.16 -5.75 -13.59
CA MET A 90 -9.70 -6.72 -14.57
C MET A 90 -11.01 -6.22 -15.17
N MET A 91 -11.95 -5.79 -14.33
CA MET A 91 -13.26 -5.32 -14.79
C MET A 91 -13.15 -4.01 -15.57
N ALA A 92 -12.24 -3.11 -15.18
CA ALA A 92 -11.94 -1.90 -15.95
C ALA A 92 -11.37 -2.23 -17.35
N CYS A 93 -10.45 -3.19 -17.45
CA CYS A 93 -9.94 -3.68 -18.72
C CYS A 93 -11.05 -4.34 -19.57
N ALA A 94 -11.91 -5.14 -18.94
CA ALA A 94 -13.05 -5.76 -19.61
C ALA A 94 -14.03 -4.70 -20.16
N ALA A 95 -14.30 -3.64 -19.40
CA ALA A 95 -15.13 -2.52 -19.85
C ALA A 95 -14.48 -1.77 -21.02
N ALA A 96 -13.17 -1.51 -20.97
CA ALA A 96 -12.44 -0.83 -22.04
C ALA A 96 -12.46 -1.56 -23.39
N ALA A 97 -12.70 -2.88 -23.38
CA ALA A 97 -12.83 -3.67 -24.61
C ALA A 97 -14.08 -3.33 -25.45
N TYR A 98 -15.07 -2.64 -24.87
CA TYR A 98 -16.32 -2.26 -25.55
C TYR A 98 -16.23 -0.92 -26.31
N GLY A 99 -15.04 -0.55 -26.78
CA GLY A 99 -14.80 0.66 -27.58
C GLY A 99 -14.70 1.95 -26.75
N SER A 100 -14.87 3.11 -27.39
CA SER A 100 -14.63 4.42 -26.77
C SER A 100 -15.51 4.71 -25.56
N VAL A 101 -16.78 4.26 -25.59
CA VAL A 101 -17.69 4.33 -24.44
C VAL A 101 -17.20 3.45 -23.30
N GLY A 102 -16.71 2.25 -23.61
CA GLY A 102 -16.13 1.32 -22.65
C GLY A 102 -14.93 1.90 -21.90
N VAL A 103 -14.05 2.63 -22.61
CA VAL A 103 -12.90 3.32 -22.00
C VAL A 103 -13.35 4.39 -20.99
N ALA A 104 -14.40 5.15 -21.30
CA ALA A 104 -14.95 6.14 -20.37
C ALA A 104 -15.57 5.48 -19.13
N LEU A 105 -16.14 4.27 -19.28
CA LEU A 105 -16.77 3.51 -18.19
C LEU A 105 -15.77 2.68 -17.38
N ALA A 106 -14.55 2.48 -17.85
CA ALA A 106 -13.54 1.64 -17.18
C ALA A 106 -13.23 2.11 -15.75
N ILE A 107 -13.05 3.42 -15.54
CA ILE A 107 -12.77 3.98 -14.22
C ILE A 107 -13.98 3.83 -13.27
N PRO A 108 -15.20 4.30 -13.62
CA PRO A 108 -16.38 4.09 -12.78
C PRO A 108 -16.60 2.63 -12.40
N PHE A 109 -16.41 1.71 -13.36
CA PHE A 109 -16.67 0.30 -13.15
C PHE A 109 -15.65 -0.35 -12.20
N GLY A 110 -14.36 -0.03 -12.36
CA GLY A 110 -13.34 -0.47 -11.41
C GLY A 110 -13.56 0.04 -9.98
N VAL A 111 -13.98 1.31 -9.84
CA VAL A 111 -14.33 1.90 -8.54
C VAL A 111 -15.54 1.18 -7.92
N LEU A 112 -16.58 0.90 -8.71
CA LEU A 112 -17.76 0.18 -8.24
C LEU A 112 -17.42 -1.21 -7.71
N CYS A 113 -16.50 -1.95 -8.35
CA CYS A 113 -16.03 -3.23 -7.84
C CYS A 113 -15.38 -3.10 -6.46
N GLY A 114 -14.50 -2.11 -6.28
CA GLY A 114 -13.86 -1.85 -4.99
C GLY A 114 -14.87 -1.47 -3.90
N VAL A 115 -15.86 -0.63 -4.24
CA VAL A 115 -16.96 -0.25 -3.34
C VAL A 115 -17.80 -1.47 -2.95
N ALA A 116 -18.14 -2.34 -3.90
CA ALA A 116 -18.92 -3.55 -3.63
C ALA A 116 -18.18 -4.50 -2.66
N ILE A 117 -16.89 -4.74 -2.90
CA ILE A 117 -16.04 -5.56 -2.02
C ILE A 117 -15.96 -4.92 -0.62
N GLY A 118 -15.71 -3.61 -0.55
CA GLY A 118 -15.67 -2.87 0.71
C GLY A 118 -16.98 -2.92 1.48
N LEU A 119 -18.13 -2.82 0.80
CA LEU A 119 -19.46 -2.94 1.39
C LEU A 119 -19.71 -4.33 1.94
N VAL A 120 -19.38 -5.39 1.20
CA VAL A 120 -19.53 -6.78 1.68
C VAL A 120 -18.71 -7.01 2.95
N ASN A 121 -17.44 -6.61 2.93
CA ASN A 121 -16.57 -6.73 4.10
C ASN A 121 -17.07 -5.88 5.27
N GLY A 122 -17.44 -4.61 5.02
CA GLY A 122 -17.93 -3.69 6.03
C GLY A 122 -19.23 -4.15 6.68
N ILE A 123 -20.19 -4.65 5.89
CA ILE A 123 -21.46 -5.20 6.41
C ILE A 123 -21.20 -6.46 7.23
N GLY A 124 -20.32 -7.34 6.76
CA GLY A 124 -19.94 -8.56 7.48
C GLY A 124 -19.33 -8.27 8.85
N VAL A 125 -18.48 -7.25 8.95
CA VAL A 125 -17.91 -6.84 10.24
C VAL A 125 -18.94 -6.10 11.10
N ALA A 126 -19.64 -5.10 10.56
CA ALA A 126 -20.48 -4.20 11.35
C ALA A 126 -21.78 -4.84 11.84
N TYR A 127 -22.46 -5.63 10.99
CA TYR A 127 -23.77 -6.19 11.30
C TYR A 127 -23.73 -7.67 11.65
N LEU A 128 -22.94 -8.46 10.91
CA LEU A 128 -22.82 -9.90 11.16
C LEU A 128 -21.79 -10.24 12.26
N ARG A 129 -21.01 -9.25 12.71
CA ARG A 129 -19.96 -9.39 13.74
C ARG A 129 -18.94 -10.48 13.41
N ILE A 130 -18.69 -10.69 12.12
CA ILE A 130 -17.66 -11.62 11.65
C ILE A 130 -16.30 -10.94 11.84
N PRO A 131 -15.28 -11.63 12.39
CA PRO A 131 -13.92 -11.09 12.47
C PRO A 131 -13.41 -10.60 11.11
N SER A 132 -12.81 -9.40 11.02
CA SER A 132 -12.45 -8.76 9.74
C SER A 132 -11.54 -9.62 8.87
N MET A 133 -10.58 -10.32 9.46
CA MET A 133 -9.68 -11.22 8.73
C MET A 133 -10.43 -12.37 8.06
N ILE A 134 -11.49 -12.90 8.69
CA ILE A 134 -12.25 -14.03 8.14
C ILE A 134 -13.07 -13.58 6.93
N ILE A 135 -13.83 -12.49 7.07
CA ILE A 135 -14.65 -11.99 5.96
C ILE A 135 -13.78 -11.50 4.79
N THR A 136 -12.66 -10.83 5.06
CA THR A 136 -11.76 -10.36 4.00
C THR A 136 -11.06 -11.51 3.25
N LEU A 137 -10.66 -12.58 3.94
CA LEU A 137 -10.14 -13.80 3.29
C LEU A 137 -11.23 -14.54 2.50
N ALA A 138 -12.46 -14.61 3.00
CA ALA A 138 -13.56 -15.20 2.27
C ALA A 138 -13.87 -14.42 0.98
N THR A 139 -13.95 -13.09 1.07
CA THR A 139 -14.14 -12.22 -0.10
C THR A 139 -12.99 -12.34 -1.09
N ASN A 140 -11.75 -12.53 -0.62
CA ASN A 140 -10.61 -12.81 -1.49
C ASN A 140 -10.78 -14.10 -2.29
N ALA A 141 -11.21 -15.19 -1.64
CA ALA A 141 -11.45 -16.45 -2.33
C ALA A 141 -12.54 -16.32 -3.41
N VAL A 142 -13.60 -15.56 -3.12
CA VAL A 142 -14.68 -15.27 -4.09
C VAL A 142 -14.15 -14.43 -5.25
N ALA A 143 -13.42 -13.35 -4.98
CA ALA A 143 -12.82 -12.50 -6.00
C ALA A 143 -11.83 -13.28 -6.88
N GLN A 144 -10.99 -14.11 -6.28
CA GLN A 144 -10.08 -15.00 -7.00
C GLN A 144 -10.85 -15.98 -7.90
N GLY A 145 -11.91 -16.60 -7.39
CA GLY A 145 -12.76 -17.50 -8.18
C GLY A 145 -13.40 -16.78 -9.37
N LEU A 146 -13.93 -15.57 -9.17
CA LEU A 146 -14.51 -14.76 -10.24
C LEU A 146 -13.48 -14.46 -11.33
N MET A 147 -12.25 -14.11 -10.95
CA MET A 147 -11.17 -13.82 -11.89
C MET A 147 -10.75 -15.04 -12.71
N VAL A 148 -10.68 -16.22 -12.10
CA VAL A 148 -10.37 -17.49 -12.81
C VAL A 148 -11.49 -17.87 -13.77
N VAL A 149 -12.74 -17.57 -13.46
CA VAL A 149 -13.87 -17.85 -14.37
C VAL A 149 -13.88 -16.90 -15.58
N TYR A 150 -13.42 -15.66 -15.40
CA TYR A 150 -13.49 -14.61 -16.42
C TYR A 150 -12.25 -14.53 -17.32
N THR A 151 -11.12 -15.13 -16.90
CA THR A 151 -9.84 -15.15 -17.65
C THR A 151 -9.66 -16.49 -18.34
#